data_AF-A0A2H0W1F5-F1
#
_entry.id   AF-A0A2H0W1F5-F1
#
_cell.length_a   1.000
_cell.length_b   1.000
_cell.length_c   1.000
_cell.angle_alpha   90.00
_cell.angle_beta   90.00
_cell.angle_gamma   90.00
#
_symmetry.space_group_name_H-M   'P 1'
#
loop_
_entity.id
_entity.type
_entity.pdbx_description
1 polymer ?
#
loop_
_entity_poly.entity_id
_entity_poly.type
_entity_poly.pdbx_seq_one_letter_code
_entity_poly.pdbx_strand_id
1 'polypeptide(L)'
;MFNPNPNRTIPILMGTQHPDNASVPFWNDSAFVESRQETDEVYQNFFTLDCDEYMWDWEGKFADEAMIERLMSKHLKDFKQKQVGRDKFITIRIPNIWEEKTFKLARAYMSVLSAAEFTKSLQVYTPPVFEFILPMTTSAAQMLHVQETFRKTAKLHEETFGENMFGKGYVHMIPIFESVEDLAGCAKILRDYIVGHRE
;
A
#
# COMPACT_ATOMS: atom_id res chain seq x y z
N MET A 1 16.14 7.74 3.73
CA MET A 1 14.75 7.38 4.05
C MET A 1 13.90 8.08 3.04
N PHE A 2 13.01 7.38 2.35
CA PHE A 2 12.02 8.07 1.54
C PHE A 2 11.11 8.85 2.50
N ASN A 3 11.12 10.17 2.38
CA ASN A 3 10.19 11.05 3.06
C ASN A 3 9.26 11.62 1.99
N PRO A 4 7.95 11.35 2.04
CA PRO A 4 7.02 11.96 1.12
C PRO A 4 7.08 13.48 1.25
N ASN A 5 6.74 14.18 0.17
CA ASN A 5 6.72 15.64 0.17
C ASN A 5 5.86 16.16 1.33
N PRO A 6 6.38 16.99 2.25
CA PRO A 6 5.60 17.47 3.40
C PRO A 6 4.41 18.34 3.00
N ASN A 7 4.43 18.90 1.78
CA ASN A 7 3.33 19.65 1.19
C ASN A 7 2.50 18.79 0.22
N ARG A 8 2.59 17.46 0.28
CA ARG A 8 1.71 16.60 -0.52
C ARG A 8 0.25 16.83 -0.13
N THR A 9 -0.64 16.65 -1.09
CA THR A 9 -2.06 16.54 -0.78
C THR A 9 -2.28 15.31 0.10
N ILE A 10 -2.98 15.49 1.22
CA ILE A 10 -3.49 14.36 2.00
C ILE A 10 -4.78 13.89 1.31
N PRO A 11 -4.85 12.61 0.88
CA PRO A 11 -6.03 12.09 0.19
C PRO A 11 -7.27 12.20 1.08
N ILE A 12 -8.41 12.56 0.47
CA ILE A 12 -9.69 12.70 1.16
C ILE A 12 -10.63 11.56 0.75
N LEU A 13 -10.57 11.13 -0.52
CA LEU A 13 -11.40 10.06 -1.06
C LEU A 13 -10.56 8.81 -1.37
N MET A 14 -10.82 7.73 -0.63
CA MET A 14 -10.18 6.42 -0.82
C MET A 14 -11.18 5.41 -1.40
N GLY A 15 -10.87 4.85 -2.57
CA GLY A 15 -11.53 3.64 -3.08
C GLY A 15 -10.96 2.38 -2.41
N THR A 16 -11.77 1.34 -2.20
CA THR A 16 -11.34 0.11 -1.53
C THR A 16 -11.89 -1.13 -2.21
N GLN A 17 -11.28 -2.29 -1.92
CA GLN A 17 -11.63 -3.59 -2.48
C GLN A 17 -12.61 -4.42 -1.62
N HIS A 18 -13.40 -3.76 -0.77
CA HIS A 18 -14.41 -4.45 0.03
C HIS A 18 -15.43 -5.16 -0.88
N PRO A 19 -15.82 -6.41 -0.56
CA PRO A 19 -16.75 -7.19 -1.39
C PRO A 19 -18.22 -6.91 -1.01
N ASP A 20 -18.61 -5.64 -0.91
CA ASP A 20 -19.94 -5.21 -0.47
C ASP A 20 -20.87 -4.81 -1.63
N ASN A 21 -20.40 -4.84 -2.88
CA ASN A 21 -21.22 -4.51 -4.04
C ASN A 21 -22.26 -5.62 -4.34
N ALA A 22 -23.51 -5.20 -4.53
CA ALA A 22 -24.59 -6.13 -4.91
C ALA A 22 -24.81 -6.20 -6.44
N SER A 23 -24.47 -5.14 -7.16
CA SER A 23 -24.72 -4.99 -8.60
C SER A 23 -23.42 -4.94 -9.39
N VAL A 24 -23.55 -5.16 -10.70
CA VAL A 24 -22.45 -5.00 -11.66
C VAL A 24 -21.96 -3.55 -11.61
N PRO A 25 -20.66 -3.30 -11.36
CA PRO A 25 -20.13 -1.94 -11.39
C PRO A 25 -20.11 -1.42 -12.83
N PHE A 26 -20.20 -0.09 -13.00
CA PHE A 26 -20.38 0.56 -14.31
C PHE A 26 -19.29 0.26 -15.35
N TRP A 27 -18.14 -0.27 -14.92
CA TRP A 27 -16.97 -0.53 -15.75
C TRP A 27 -16.71 -2.02 -15.98
N ASN A 28 -17.57 -2.92 -15.47
CA ASN A 28 -17.45 -4.36 -15.64
C ASN A 28 -18.74 -4.97 -16.20
N ASP A 29 -18.66 -6.20 -16.70
CA ASP A 29 -19.83 -6.97 -17.19
C ASP A 29 -20.36 -7.96 -16.13
N SER A 30 -19.66 -8.11 -15.01
CA SER A 30 -19.99 -9.02 -13.90
C SER A 30 -19.96 -8.31 -12.56
N ALA A 31 -20.85 -8.71 -11.65
CA ALA A 31 -20.84 -8.23 -10.26
C ALA A 31 -19.63 -8.76 -9.48
N PHE A 32 -19.13 -9.94 -9.85
CA PHE A 32 -17.89 -10.47 -9.30
C PHE A 32 -16.70 -9.83 -10.03
N VAL A 33 -15.91 -9.05 -9.30
CA VAL A 33 -14.65 -8.45 -9.79
C VAL A 33 -13.52 -9.47 -9.62
N GLU A 34 -13.02 -9.97 -10.74
CA GLU A 34 -11.88 -10.89 -10.75
C GLU A 34 -10.56 -10.13 -10.54
N SER A 35 -9.53 -10.77 -9.96
CA SER A 35 -8.22 -10.14 -9.68
C SER A 35 -7.57 -9.49 -10.91
N ARG A 36 -7.75 -10.07 -12.11
CA ARG A 36 -7.21 -9.49 -13.36
C ARG A 36 -7.88 -8.16 -13.75
N GLN A 37 -9.08 -7.90 -13.24
CA GLN A 37 -9.89 -6.71 -13.51
C GLN A 37 -9.68 -5.62 -12.44
N GLU A 38 -9.09 -5.94 -11.29
CA GLU A 38 -8.84 -4.99 -10.20
C GLU A 38 -7.90 -3.84 -10.63
N THR A 39 -7.02 -4.04 -11.61
CA THR A 39 -6.23 -2.93 -12.19
C THR A 39 -7.09 -1.92 -12.97
N ASP A 40 -8.18 -2.39 -13.58
CA ASP A 40 -9.13 -1.52 -14.27
C ASP A 40 -9.98 -0.77 -13.26
N GLU A 41 -10.37 -1.43 -12.16
CA GLU A 41 -11.03 -0.80 -11.01
C GLU A 41 -10.23 0.37 -10.45
N VAL A 42 -8.91 0.19 -10.24
CA VAL A 42 -8.01 1.25 -9.78
C VAL A 42 -8.02 2.42 -10.75
N TYR A 43 -7.92 2.16 -12.05
CA TYR A 43 -7.95 3.20 -13.08
C TYR A 43 -9.27 3.97 -13.06
N GLN A 44 -10.41 3.27 -12.97
CA GLN A 44 -11.73 3.91 -12.92
C GLN A 44 -11.93 4.75 -11.66
N ASN A 45 -11.44 4.28 -10.51
CA ASN A 45 -11.45 5.06 -9.28
C ASN A 45 -10.67 6.37 -9.46
N PHE A 46 -9.45 6.33 -10.00
CA PHE A 46 -8.62 7.52 -10.14
C PHE A 46 -9.04 8.49 -11.25
N PHE A 47 -9.49 7.98 -12.40
CA PHE A 47 -9.68 8.79 -13.60
C PHE A 47 -11.15 9.00 -13.98
N THR A 48 -12.08 8.22 -13.44
CA THR A 48 -13.52 8.39 -13.67
C THR A 48 -14.25 8.91 -12.43
N LEU A 49 -13.95 8.33 -11.25
CA LEU A 49 -14.55 8.75 -9.97
C LEU A 49 -13.75 9.84 -9.25
N ASP A 50 -12.53 10.12 -9.74
CA ASP A 50 -11.57 11.07 -9.17
C ASP A 50 -11.20 10.83 -7.71
N CYS A 51 -11.18 9.57 -7.27
CA CYS A 51 -10.60 9.17 -5.99
C CYS A 51 -9.14 9.64 -5.88
N ASP A 52 -8.72 10.06 -4.69
CA ASP A 52 -7.34 10.47 -4.41
C ASP A 52 -6.45 9.26 -4.15
N GLU A 53 -7.03 8.26 -3.49
CA GLU A 53 -6.34 7.09 -2.99
C GLU A 53 -7.09 5.80 -3.32
N TYR A 54 -6.35 4.70 -3.44
CA TYR A 54 -6.88 3.37 -3.61
C TYR A 54 -6.22 2.39 -2.64
N MET A 55 -7.01 1.72 -1.81
CA MET A 55 -6.53 0.67 -0.93
C MET A 55 -6.49 -0.66 -1.68
N TRP A 56 -5.29 -1.24 -1.76
CA TRP A 56 -5.09 -2.58 -2.29
C TRP A 56 -4.98 -3.61 -1.16
N ASP A 57 -5.88 -4.60 -1.16
CA ASP A 57 -6.05 -5.58 -0.09
C ASP A 57 -5.18 -6.84 -0.31
N TRP A 58 -4.16 -7.00 0.53
CA TRP A 58 -3.34 -8.22 0.61
C TRP A 58 -3.75 -9.15 1.75
N GLU A 59 -4.58 -8.69 2.67
CA GLU A 59 -5.02 -9.47 3.82
C GLU A 59 -6.05 -10.51 3.37
N GLY A 60 -7.23 -10.05 2.95
CA GLY A 60 -8.39 -10.91 2.66
C GLY A 60 -8.34 -11.62 1.31
N LYS A 61 -7.39 -11.29 0.42
CA LYS A 61 -7.36 -11.75 -0.98
C LYS A 61 -6.05 -12.41 -1.40
N PHE A 62 -6.09 -13.15 -2.51
CA PHE A 62 -4.89 -13.52 -3.26
C PHE A 62 -4.47 -12.35 -4.13
N ALA A 63 -3.79 -11.37 -3.51
CA ALA A 63 -3.35 -10.16 -4.19
C ALA A 63 -2.37 -10.46 -5.34
N ASP A 64 -2.54 -9.72 -6.43
CA ASP A 64 -1.62 -9.71 -7.57
C ASP A 64 -0.34 -8.94 -7.21
N GLU A 65 0.80 -9.64 -7.17
CA GLU A 65 2.09 -9.04 -6.82
C GLU A 65 2.60 -8.06 -7.88
N ALA A 66 2.10 -8.18 -9.12
CA ALA A 66 2.49 -7.37 -10.27
C ALA A 66 1.47 -6.28 -10.63
N MET A 67 0.61 -5.87 -9.67
CA MET A 67 -0.50 -4.97 -9.97
C MET A 67 -0.02 -3.60 -10.46
N ILE A 68 1.06 -3.05 -9.91
CA ILE A 68 1.62 -1.77 -10.38
C ILE A 68 2.16 -1.90 -11.80
N GLU A 69 2.87 -2.98 -12.12
CA GLU A 69 3.40 -3.26 -13.44
C GLU A 69 2.28 -3.35 -14.47
N ARG A 70 1.20 -4.09 -14.16
CA ARG A 70 0.03 -4.22 -15.02
C ARG A 70 -0.71 -2.89 -15.20
N LEU A 71 -0.94 -2.17 -14.11
CA LEU A 71 -1.62 -0.87 -14.10
C LEU A 71 -0.89 0.14 -14.98
N MET A 72 0.41 0.29 -14.75
CA MET A 72 1.27 1.22 -15.48
C MET A 72 1.46 0.78 -16.93
N SER A 73 1.59 -0.51 -17.22
CA SER A 73 1.71 -1.00 -18.61
C SER A 73 0.47 -0.68 -19.45
N LYS A 74 -0.72 -0.71 -18.83
CA LYS A 74 -1.99 -0.44 -19.53
C LYS A 74 -2.30 1.06 -19.62
N HIS A 75 -1.95 1.85 -18.61
CA HIS A 75 -2.42 3.23 -18.44
C HIS A 75 -1.29 4.26 -18.26
N LEU A 76 -0.08 3.97 -18.77
CA LEU A 76 1.12 4.80 -18.58
C LEU A 76 0.91 6.28 -18.90
N LYS A 77 0.19 6.59 -19.99
CA LYS A 77 0.00 7.96 -20.46
C LYS A 77 -0.72 8.83 -19.43
N ASP A 78 -1.70 8.27 -18.75
CA ASP A 78 -2.51 9.00 -17.75
C ASP A 78 -1.76 9.12 -16.44
N PHE A 79 -1.06 8.05 -16.02
CA PHE A 79 -0.22 8.07 -14.83
C PHE A 79 1.07 8.90 -15.00
N LYS A 80 1.53 9.19 -16.22
CA LYS A 80 2.59 10.19 -16.41
C LYS A 80 2.11 11.62 -16.12
N GLN A 81 0.81 11.88 -16.31
CA GLN A 81 0.20 13.19 -16.01
C GLN A 81 -0.17 13.31 -14.53
N LYS A 82 -0.85 12.30 -13.98
CA LYS A 82 -1.19 12.16 -12.56
C LYS A 82 -0.43 10.97 -11.96
N GLN A 83 0.75 11.21 -11.40
CA GLN A 83 1.67 10.16 -10.94
C GLN A 83 1.19 9.47 -9.68
N VAL A 84 1.29 8.14 -9.66
CA VAL A 84 1.16 7.35 -8.44
C VAL A 84 2.27 7.73 -7.45
N GLY A 85 1.91 7.89 -6.19
CA GLY A 85 2.82 8.31 -5.12
C GLY A 85 2.98 9.83 -5.01
N ARG A 86 2.53 10.62 -5.99
CA ARG A 86 2.59 12.09 -5.99
C ARG A 86 1.20 12.74 -6.04
N ASP A 87 0.40 12.38 -7.04
CA ASP A 87 -0.90 12.99 -7.33
C ASP A 87 -2.06 12.03 -7.02
N LYS A 88 -1.83 10.72 -7.19
CA LYS A 88 -2.75 9.64 -6.82
C LYS A 88 -2.00 8.67 -5.91
N PHE A 89 -2.67 8.09 -4.92
CA PHE A 89 -2.01 7.29 -3.88
C PHE A 89 -2.52 5.85 -3.91
N ILE A 90 -1.60 4.88 -3.81
CA ILE A 90 -1.96 3.48 -3.59
C ILE A 90 -1.39 3.08 -2.24
N THR A 91 -2.24 2.54 -1.40
CA THR A 91 -1.88 2.10 -0.05
C THR A 91 -2.24 0.63 0.11
N ILE A 92 -1.29 -0.15 0.62
CA ILE A 92 -1.49 -1.59 0.77
C ILE A 92 -2.02 -1.90 2.17
N ARG A 93 -3.18 -2.57 2.26
CA ARG A 93 -3.61 -3.26 3.47
C ARG A 93 -2.86 -4.57 3.57
N ILE A 94 -1.83 -4.59 4.40
CA ILE A 94 -0.96 -5.76 4.59
C ILE A 94 -1.67 -6.83 5.43
N PRO A 95 -1.32 -8.12 5.26
CA PRO A 95 -1.80 -9.16 6.14
C PRO A 95 -1.30 -8.97 7.58
N ASN A 96 -2.17 -9.22 8.56
CA ASN A 96 -1.79 -9.27 9.96
C ASN A 96 -1.32 -10.69 10.33
N ILE A 97 0.01 -10.88 10.42
CA ILE A 97 0.64 -12.17 10.71
C ILE A 97 0.43 -12.67 12.16
N TRP A 98 -0.12 -11.82 13.04
CA TRP A 98 -0.43 -12.18 14.42
C TRP A 98 -1.84 -12.74 14.56
N GLU A 99 -2.74 -12.36 13.66
CA GLU A 99 -4.13 -12.83 13.62
C GLU A 99 -4.27 -14.04 12.68
N GLU A 100 -3.52 -14.08 11.58
CA GLU A 100 -3.62 -15.14 10.58
C GLU A 100 -2.29 -15.85 10.31
N LYS A 101 -2.35 -17.17 10.07
CA LYS A 101 -1.20 -17.94 9.56
C LYS A 101 -1.01 -17.68 8.07
N THR A 102 -0.28 -16.62 7.77
CA THR A 102 -0.02 -16.17 6.40
C THR A 102 1.46 -15.87 6.19
N PHE A 103 1.92 -16.07 4.96
CA PHE A 103 3.30 -15.78 4.54
C PHE A 103 3.33 -14.67 3.48
N LYS A 104 2.19 -14.01 3.27
CA LYS A 104 2.01 -12.97 2.25
C LYS A 104 2.77 -11.67 2.55
N LEU A 105 3.11 -11.40 3.81
CA LEU A 105 3.78 -10.15 4.21
C LEU A 105 5.12 -9.95 3.48
N ALA A 106 5.95 -10.99 3.40
CA ALA A 106 7.23 -10.92 2.70
C ALA A 106 7.06 -10.66 1.19
N ARG A 107 6.00 -11.21 0.59
CA ARG A 107 5.64 -11.00 -0.82
C ARG A 107 5.18 -9.56 -1.06
N ALA A 108 4.36 -9.01 -0.15
CA ALA A 108 3.94 -7.61 -0.20
C ALA A 108 5.14 -6.66 -0.16
N TYR A 109 6.14 -6.93 0.70
CA TYR A 109 7.37 -6.13 0.76
C TYR A 109 8.15 -6.16 -0.55
N MET A 110 8.37 -7.34 -1.12
CA MET A 110 9.09 -7.48 -2.39
C MET A 110 8.31 -6.85 -3.54
N SER A 111 6.99 -7.02 -3.59
CA SER A 111 6.13 -6.37 -4.59
C SER A 111 6.29 -4.85 -4.56
N VAL A 112 6.31 -4.23 -3.37
CA VAL A 112 6.50 -2.77 -3.21
C VAL A 112 7.88 -2.30 -3.67
N LEU A 113 8.94 -3.06 -3.33
CA LEU A 113 10.30 -2.75 -3.77
C LEU A 113 10.45 -2.88 -5.28
N SER A 114 9.97 -3.96 -5.87
CA SER A 114 9.99 -4.19 -7.32
C SER A 114 9.16 -3.13 -8.07
N ALA A 115 7.97 -2.80 -7.57
CA ALA A 115 7.11 -1.76 -8.16
C ALA A 115 7.79 -0.38 -8.17
N ALA A 116 8.55 -0.07 -7.12
CA ALA A 116 9.35 1.15 -7.07
C ALA A 116 10.43 1.15 -8.17
N GLU A 117 11.17 0.08 -8.36
CA GLU A 117 12.17 0.01 -9.43
C GLU A 117 11.55 0.10 -10.82
N PHE A 118 10.43 -0.60 -11.02
CA PHE A 118 9.68 -0.57 -12.26
C PHE A 118 9.21 0.86 -12.60
N THR A 119 8.57 1.55 -11.66
CA THR A 119 8.09 2.93 -11.87
C THR A 119 9.24 3.92 -12.08
N LYS A 120 10.38 3.75 -11.38
CA LYS A 120 11.61 4.51 -11.64
C LYS A 120 12.09 4.36 -13.08
N SER A 121 12.06 3.13 -13.63
CA SER A 121 12.43 2.87 -15.04
C SER A 121 11.52 3.59 -16.04
N LEU A 122 10.29 3.90 -15.64
CA LEU A 122 9.30 4.64 -16.43
C LEU A 122 9.38 6.16 -16.24
N GLN A 123 10.39 6.66 -15.51
CA GLN A 123 10.57 8.07 -15.13
C GLN A 123 9.48 8.59 -14.17
N VAL A 124 8.93 7.71 -13.33
CA VAL A 124 8.10 8.07 -12.18
C VAL A 124 8.98 7.91 -10.93
N TYR A 125 9.44 9.04 -10.38
CA TYR A 125 10.53 9.08 -9.39
C TYR A 125 10.05 9.06 -7.93
N THR A 126 8.78 8.77 -7.70
CA THR A 126 8.21 8.59 -6.37
C THR A 126 7.81 7.12 -6.22
N PRO A 127 8.12 6.46 -5.08
CA PRO A 127 7.59 5.13 -4.79
C PRO A 127 6.06 5.10 -4.98
N PRO A 128 5.54 4.14 -5.77
CA PRO A 128 4.12 4.08 -6.07
C PRO A 128 3.30 3.67 -4.84
N VAL A 129 3.94 2.97 -3.90
CA VAL A 129 3.37 2.60 -2.60
C VAL A 129 4.42 2.93 -1.55
N PHE A 130 4.08 3.73 -0.55
CA PHE A 130 4.99 4.02 0.58
C PHE A 130 4.27 3.98 1.93
N GLU A 131 2.98 3.65 1.94
CA GLU A 131 2.11 3.55 3.11
C GLU A 131 1.58 2.11 3.23
N PHE A 132 1.60 1.56 4.44
CA PHE A 132 1.00 0.27 4.78
C PHE A 132 -0.08 0.44 5.85
N ILE A 133 -1.26 -0.09 5.53
CA ILE A 133 -2.37 -0.26 6.46
C ILE A 133 -2.19 -1.60 7.18
N LEU A 134 -2.09 -1.58 8.51
CA LEU A 134 -2.07 -2.79 9.33
C LEU A 134 -3.46 -3.00 9.97
N PRO A 135 -4.25 -4.00 9.54
CA PRO A 135 -5.54 -4.31 10.14
C PRO A 135 -5.37 -4.93 11.53
N MET A 136 -6.43 -4.89 12.35
CA MET A 136 -6.46 -5.49 13.71
C MET A 136 -5.21 -5.13 14.55
N THR A 137 -4.81 -3.86 14.54
CA THR A 137 -3.63 -3.41 15.29
C THR A 137 -3.96 -3.30 16.77
N THR A 138 -3.21 -4.01 17.61
CA THR A 138 -3.39 -4.04 19.07
C THR A 138 -2.16 -3.55 19.84
N SER A 139 -1.00 -3.39 19.17
CA SER A 139 0.21 -2.90 19.83
C SER A 139 1.19 -2.18 18.91
N ALA A 140 2.01 -1.31 19.51
CA ALA A 140 3.10 -0.62 18.81
C ALA A 140 4.16 -1.59 18.27
N ALA A 141 4.38 -2.71 18.97
CA ALA A 141 5.36 -3.73 18.61
C ALA A 141 5.06 -4.34 17.24
N GLN A 142 3.78 -4.50 16.87
CA GLN A 142 3.38 -5.00 15.55
C GLN A 142 3.86 -4.06 14.43
N MET A 143 3.56 -2.75 14.56
CA MET A 143 4.01 -1.76 13.57
C MET A 143 5.53 -1.62 13.53
N LEU A 144 6.22 -1.67 14.68
CA LEU A 144 7.69 -1.63 14.75
C LEU A 144 8.31 -2.87 14.08
N HIS A 145 7.69 -4.04 14.24
CA HIS A 145 8.12 -5.26 13.58
C HIS A 145 7.99 -5.15 12.06
N VAL A 146 6.87 -4.60 11.56
CA VAL A 146 6.68 -4.35 10.12
C VAL A 146 7.78 -3.42 9.59
N GLN A 147 8.05 -2.31 10.28
CA GLN A 147 9.13 -1.39 9.92
C GLN A 147 10.51 -2.05 9.90
N GLU A 148 10.86 -2.79 10.95
CA GLU A 148 12.17 -3.43 11.06
C GLU A 148 12.35 -4.49 9.97
N THR A 149 11.32 -5.29 9.71
CA THR A 149 11.38 -6.36 8.71
C THR A 149 11.39 -5.80 7.29
N PHE A 150 10.57 -4.78 6.98
CA PHE A 150 10.62 -4.09 5.69
C PHE A 150 12.00 -3.48 5.45
N ARG A 151 12.60 -2.84 6.46
CA ARG A 151 13.97 -2.32 6.38
C ARG A 151 15.01 -3.40 6.06
N LYS A 152 14.93 -4.56 6.73
CA LYS A 152 15.82 -5.70 6.45
C LYS A 152 15.63 -6.20 5.01
N THR A 153 14.39 -6.30 4.54
CA THR A 153 14.09 -6.72 3.17
C THR A 153 14.60 -5.71 2.13
N ALA A 154 14.39 -4.41 2.35
CA ALA A 154 14.91 -3.36 1.47
C ALA A 154 16.43 -3.36 1.39
N LYS A 155 17.12 -3.59 2.51
CA LYS A 155 18.58 -3.73 2.54
C LYS A 155 19.05 -4.97 1.77
N LEU A 156 18.42 -6.13 2.00
CA LEU A 156 18.74 -7.36 1.26
C LEU A 156 18.52 -7.17 -0.25
N HIS A 157 17.42 -6.52 -0.62
CA HIS A 157 17.11 -6.16 -2.00
C HIS A 157 18.23 -5.30 -2.59
N GLU A 158 18.66 -4.27 -1.88
CA GLU A 158 19.74 -3.38 -2.31
C GLU A 158 21.06 -4.12 -2.53
N GLU A 159 21.44 -4.99 -1.58
CA GLU A 159 22.65 -5.80 -1.66
C GLU A 159 22.63 -6.82 -2.81
N THR A 160 21.43 -7.25 -3.24
CA THR A 160 21.26 -8.29 -4.27
C THR A 160 21.04 -7.73 -5.67
N PHE A 161 20.22 -6.68 -5.80
CA PHE A 161 19.71 -6.17 -7.08
C PHE A 161 20.11 -4.72 -7.37
N GLY A 162 20.61 -3.97 -6.37
CA GLY A 162 21.03 -2.57 -6.51
C GLY A 162 20.09 -1.57 -5.85
N GLU A 163 20.40 -0.27 -5.99
CA GLU A 163 19.72 0.81 -5.26
C GLU A 163 18.19 0.89 -5.52
N ASN A 164 17.42 0.80 -4.45
CA ASN A 164 15.96 1.01 -4.45
C ASN A 164 15.56 2.45 -4.05
N MET A 165 14.31 2.85 -4.31
CA MET A 165 13.83 4.20 -4.00
C MET A 165 13.55 4.47 -2.51
N PHE A 166 13.57 3.45 -1.66
CA PHE A 166 13.30 3.59 -0.22
C PHE A 166 14.54 3.93 0.61
N GLY A 167 15.74 3.86 0.01
CA GLY A 167 17.02 4.07 0.69
C GLY A 167 17.13 3.16 1.92
N LYS A 168 17.07 3.74 3.12
CA LYS A 168 17.10 3.00 4.40
C LYS A 168 15.89 2.07 4.65
N GLY A 169 15.00 1.84 3.67
CA GLY A 169 13.88 0.90 3.80
C GLY A 169 12.83 1.34 4.80
N TYR A 170 12.12 2.42 4.50
CA TYR A 170 11.08 2.98 5.36
C TYR A 170 9.71 2.97 4.69
N VAL A 171 8.68 2.56 5.42
CA VAL A 171 7.27 2.65 5.00
C VAL A 171 6.47 3.37 6.07
N HIS A 172 5.45 4.13 5.71
CA HIS A 172 4.60 4.80 6.66
C HIS A 172 3.51 3.84 7.15
N MET A 173 3.39 3.66 8.46
CA MET A 173 2.40 2.76 9.05
C MET A 173 1.09 3.48 9.35
N ILE A 174 -0.03 2.87 8.93
CA ILE A 174 -1.39 3.30 9.21
C ILE A 174 -2.07 2.17 9.99
N PRO A 175 -2.25 2.28 11.32
CA PRO A 175 -2.94 1.25 12.09
C PRO A 175 -4.46 1.36 11.94
N ILE A 176 -5.14 0.23 11.79
CA ILE A 176 -6.60 0.12 12.00
C ILE A 176 -6.84 -0.52 13.36
N PHE A 177 -7.56 0.20 14.23
CA PHE A 177 -8.05 -0.31 15.51
C PHE A 177 -9.50 -0.77 15.32
N GLU A 178 -9.75 -2.07 15.47
CA GLU A 178 -11.03 -2.69 15.12
C GLU A 178 -11.91 -3.03 16.33
N SER A 179 -11.32 -3.21 17.50
CA SER A 179 -12.07 -3.38 18.75
C SER A 179 -12.33 -2.04 19.44
N VAL A 180 -13.38 -2.00 20.26
CA VAL A 180 -13.72 -0.82 21.07
C VAL A 180 -12.59 -0.53 22.06
N GLU A 181 -12.00 -1.58 22.64
CA GLU A 181 -10.91 -1.51 23.59
C GLU A 181 -9.64 -0.93 22.97
N ASP A 182 -9.26 -1.39 21.77
CA ASP A 182 -8.09 -0.89 21.05
C ASP A 182 -8.28 0.55 20.61
N LEU A 183 -9.50 0.90 20.16
CA LEU A 183 -9.83 2.27 19.79
C LEU A 183 -9.76 3.21 21.01
N ALA A 184 -10.33 2.80 22.15
CA ALA A 184 -10.22 3.56 23.39
C ALA A 184 -8.76 3.68 23.89
N GLY A 185 -7.94 2.66 23.64
CA GLY A 185 -6.54 2.58 24.02
C GLY A 185 -5.55 3.17 23.00
N CYS A 186 -6.00 3.59 21.82
CA CYS A 186 -5.13 3.89 20.67
C CYS A 186 -4.05 4.93 20.97
N ALA A 187 -4.36 5.95 21.79
CA ALA A 187 -3.42 6.99 22.16
C ALA A 187 -2.19 6.45 22.91
N LYS A 188 -2.32 5.35 23.66
CA LYS A 188 -1.18 4.67 24.27
C LYS A 188 -0.35 3.95 23.21
N ILE A 189 -1.01 3.19 22.33
CA ILE A 189 -0.37 2.43 21.25
C ILE A 189 0.45 3.37 20.34
N LEU A 190 -0.11 4.51 19.94
CA LEU A 190 0.56 5.50 19.10
C LEU A 190 1.75 6.15 19.81
N ARG A 191 1.64 6.47 21.11
CA ARG A 191 2.77 7.01 21.89
C ARG A 191 3.91 6.00 22.01
N ASP A 192 3.58 4.74 22.31
CA ASP A 192 4.57 3.68 22.40
C ASP A 192 5.27 3.47 21.03
N TYR A 193 4.51 3.58 19.93
CA TYR A 193 5.08 3.55 18.58
C TYR A 193 6.07 4.70 18.37
N ILE A 194 5.68 5.95 18.65
CA ILE A 194 6.57 7.12 18.51
C ILE A 194 7.84 6.96 19.35
N VAL A 195 7.73 6.46 20.59
CA VAL A 195 8.89 6.28 21.48
C VAL A 195 9.84 5.18 20.98
N GLY A 196 9.27 4.06 20.53
CA GLY A 196 10.04 2.93 19.99
C GLY A 196 10.59 3.18 18.59
N HIS A 197 9.95 4.07 17.84
CA HIS A 197 10.35 4.49 16.51
C HIS A 197 11.41 5.59 16.60
N ARG A 198 12.66 5.18 16.91
CA ARG A 198 13.84 6.04 16.78
C ARG A 198 14.45 5.86 15.39
N GLU A 199 14.60 6.96 14.68
CA GLU A 199 15.17 7.08 13.32
C GLU A 199 16.59 6.48 13.18
#